data_AF-A0A951PQV8-F1
#
_entry.id   AF-A0A951PQV8-F1
#
_cell.length_a   1.000
_cell.length_b   1.000
_cell.length_c   1.000
_cell.angle_alpha   90.00
_cell.angle_beta   90.00
_cell.angle_gamma   90.00
#
_symmetry.space_group_name_H-M   'P 1'
#
loop_
_entity.id
_entity.type
_entity.pdbx_description
1 polymer ?
#
loop_
_entity_poly.entity_id
_entity_poly.type
_entity_poly.pdbx_seq_one_letter_code
_entity_poly.pdbx_strand_id
1 'polypeptide(L)'
;MAGGESYTPASLSDREVQIIELVAAGLTNHEIAQQLEISKRTVDNHISNILTKTATDNRVALVRWALQWGKVCLNDVNCCPLPSPNDEVLS
;
A
#
# COMPACT_ATOMS: atom_id res chain seq x y z
N MET A 1 -7.54 -29.94 -14.86
CA MET A 1 -7.99 -28.98 -13.83
C MET A 1 -6.82 -28.72 -12.89
N ALA A 2 -6.29 -27.50 -12.89
CA ALA A 2 -5.47 -26.88 -11.85
C ALA A 2 -5.04 -25.52 -12.42
N GLY A 3 -5.99 -24.58 -12.48
CA GLY A 3 -5.64 -23.19 -12.73
C GLY A 3 -4.86 -22.72 -11.51
N GLY A 4 -3.56 -22.51 -11.67
CA GLY A 4 -2.79 -21.77 -10.69
C GLY A 4 -3.40 -20.40 -10.59
N GLU A 5 -4.17 -20.17 -9.53
CA GLU A 5 -4.47 -18.83 -9.05
C GLU A 5 -3.12 -18.26 -8.60
N SER A 6 -2.36 -17.75 -9.56
CA SER A 6 -1.31 -16.80 -9.29
C SER A 6 -1.99 -15.70 -8.49
N TYR A 7 -1.68 -15.65 -7.19
CA TYR A 7 -1.90 -14.49 -6.34
C TYR A 7 -1.14 -13.34 -6.99
N THR A 8 -1.74 -12.74 -8.00
CA THR A 8 -1.23 -11.53 -8.61
C THR A 8 -1.43 -10.50 -7.52
N PRO A 9 -0.37 -9.97 -6.87
CA PRO A 9 -0.56 -8.82 -6.01
C PRO A 9 -1.26 -7.79 -6.88
N ALA A 10 -2.43 -7.31 -6.44
CA ALA A 10 -3.21 -6.36 -7.20
C ALA A 10 -2.27 -5.33 -7.83
N SER A 11 -2.36 -5.13 -9.16
CA SER A 11 -1.52 -4.16 -9.86
C SER A 11 -1.93 -2.76 -9.41
N LEU A 12 -1.31 -2.32 -8.33
CA LEU A 12 -1.45 -1.00 -7.75
C LEU A 12 -0.49 -0.07 -8.50
N SER A 13 -0.97 1.14 -8.78
CA SER A 13 -0.14 2.24 -9.25
C SER A 13 0.78 2.74 -8.14
N ASP A 14 1.87 3.40 -8.50
CA ASP A 14 2.81 4.00 -7.52
C ASP A 14 2.08 4.93 -6.53
N ARG A 15 1.10 5.68 -7.05
CA ARG A 15 0.28 6.57 -6.24
C ARG A 15 -0.59 5.82 -5.22
N GLU A 16 -1.13 4.68 -5.62
CA GLU A 16 -1.92 3.84 -4.72
C GLU A 16 -1.05 3.19 -3.64
N VAL A 17 0.16 2.75 -3.99
CA VAL A 17 1.13 2.23 -3.02
C VAL A 17 1.49 3.30 -1.99
N GLN A 18 1.82 4.51 -2.45
CA GLN A 18 2.13 5.64 -1.57
C GLN A 18 0.98 5.97 -0.60
N ILE A 19 -0.27 5.88 -1.06
CA ILE A 19 -1.42 6.09 -0.19
C ILE A 19 -1.53 4.97 0.85
N ILE A 20 -1.28 3.71 0.49
CA ILE A 20 -1.29 2.57 1.42
C ILE A 20 -0.22 2.74 2.50
N GLU A 21 0.98 3.21 2.15
CA GLU A 21 2.05 3.50 3.11
C GLU A 21 1.62 4.51 4.16
N LEU A 22 0.99 5.62 3.73
CA LEU A 22 0.52 6.65 4.65
C LEU A 22 -0.66 6.16 5.51
N VAL A 23 -1.55 5.34 4.94
CA VAL A 23 -2.63 4.70 5.70
C VAL A 23 -2.07 3.75 6.76
N ALA A 24 -1.03 2.98 6.42
CA ALA A 24 -0.35 2.08 7.34
C ALA A 24 0.39 2.84 8.46
N ALA A 25 0.96 4.02 8.14
CA ALA A 25 1.52 4.94 9.12
C ALA A 25 0.48 5.59 10.05
N GLY A 26 -0.82 5.31 9.85
CA GLY A 26 -1.90 5.74 10.73
C GLY A 26 -2.53 7.08 10.36
N LEU A 27 -2.12 7.70 9.25
CA LEU A 27 -2.66 9.00 8.84
C LEU A 27 -4.14 8.89 8.46
N THR A 28 -4.85 9.99 8.69
CA THR A 28 -6.21 10.23 8.22
C THR A 28 -6.21 10.69 6.78
N ASN A 29 -7.34 10.55 6.08
CA ASN A 29 -7.47 11.00 4.69
C ASN A 29 -7.20 12.51 4.53
N HIS A 30 -7.40 13.30 5.59
CA HIS A 30 -7.08 14.72 5.59
C HIS A 30 -5.57 14.97 5.65
N GLU A 31 -4.85 14.27 6.53
CA GLU A 31 -3.39 14.37 6.62
C GLU A 31 -2.71 13.86 5.35
N ILE A 32 -3.21 12.75 4.78
CA ILE A 32 -2.75 12.23 3.48
C ILE A 32 -2.96 13.27 2.38
N ALA A 33 -4.12 13.91 2.36
CA ALA A 33 -4.44 14.95 1.39
C ALA A 33 -3.46 16.14 1.50
N GLN A 34 -3.14 16.56 2.72
CA GLN A 34 -2.16 17.62 2.96
C GLN A 34 -0.74 17.22 2.55
N GLN A 35 -0.30 16.03 2.94
CA GLN A 35 1.06 15.55 2.65
C GLN A 35 1.30 15.33 1.17
N LEU A 36 0.25 14.95 0.44
CA LEU A 36 0.34 14.67 -0.98
C LEU A 36 -0.21 15.81 -1.88
N GLU A 37 -0.51 16.97 -1.28
CA GLU A 37 -1.00 18.18 -1.94
C GLU A 37 -2.20 17.95 -2.90
N ILE A 38 -3.14 17.11 -2.47
CA ILE A 38 -4.37 16.80 -3.21
C ILE A 38 -5.62 17.00 -2.34
N SER A 39 -6.81 16.96 -2.93
CA SER A 39 -8.05 17.06 -2.16
C SER A 39 -8.33 15.79 -1.34
N LYS A 40 -8.97 15.94 -0.17
CA LYS A 40 -9.48 14.79 0.62
C LYS A 40 -10.36 13.87 -0.23
N ARG A 41 -11.21 14.44 -1.10
CA ARG A 41 -12.06 13.67 -2.02
C ARG A 41 -11.24 12.80 -2.97
N THR A 42 -10.11 13.30 -3.45
CA THR A 42 -9.18 12.53 -4.29
C THR A 42 -8.60 11.36 -3.51
N VAL A 43 -8.21 11.56 -2.26
CA VAL A 43 -7.75 10.49 -1.37
C VAL A 43 -8.85 9.46 -1.12
N ASP A 44 -10.07 9.90 -0.80
CA ASP A 44 -11.23 9.02 -0.61
C ASP A 44 -11.47 8.12 -1.85
N ASN A 45 -11.38 8.70 -3.05
CA ASN A 45 -11.52 7.95 -4.30
C ASN A 45 -10.39 6.94 -4.51
N HIS A 46 -9.14 7.32 -4.23
CA HIS A 46 -8.02 6.39 -4.30
C HIS A 46 -8.21 5.22 -3.33
N ILE A 47 -8.61 5.48 -2.08
CA ILE A 47 -8.85 4.42 -1.09
C ILE A 47 -9.95 3.48 -1.57
N SER A 48 -11.07 3.98 -2.07
CA SER A 48 -12.14 3.14 -2.62
C SER A 48 -11.66 2.24 -3.76
N ASN A 49 -10.83 2.78 -4.66
CA ASN A 49 -10.25 2.00 -5.75
C ASN A 49 -9.27 0.94 -5.24
N ILE A 50 -8.45 1.28 -4.25
CA ILE A 50 -7.50 0.34 -3.62
C ILE A 50 -8.26 -0.80 -2.93
N LEU A 51 -9.30 -0.49 -2.15
CA LEU A 51 -10.14 -1.50 -1.49
C LEU A 51 -10.73 -2.47 -2.51
N THR A 52 -11.24 -1.93 -3.63
CA THR A 52 -11.77 -2.74 -4.74
C THR A 52 -10.70 -3.63 -5.37
N LYS A 53 -9.52 -3.07 -5.69
CA LYS A 53 -8.40 -3.79 -6.31
C LYS A 53 -7.82 -4.89 -5.42
N THR A 54 -7.80 -4.65 -4.11
CA THR A 54 -7.23 -5.57 -3.11
C THR A 54 -8.26 -6.55 -2.54
N ALA A 55 -9.54 -6.42 -2.94
CA ALA A 55 -10.66 -7.15 -2.39
C ALA A 55 -10.72 -7.07 -0.85
N THR A 56 -10.53 -5.86 -0.30
CA THR A 56 -10.58 -5.61 1.14
C THR A 56 -11.79 -4.75 1.51
N ASP A 57 -12.39 -5.04 2.65
CA ASP A 57 -13.67 -4.42 3.04
C ASP A 57 -13.52 -3.07 3.74
N ASN A 58 -12.36 -2.79 4.33
CA ASN A 58 -12.13 -1.57 5.09
C ASN A 58 -10.64 -1.25 5.22
N ARG A 59 -10.34 -0.06 5.74
CA ARG A 59 -8.96 0.43 5.92
C ARG A 59 -8.09 -0.51 6.77
N VAL A 60 -8.66 -1.18 7.77
CA VAL A 60 -7.89 -2.07 8.66
C VAL A 60 -7.55 -3.36 7.92
N ALA A 61 -8.51 -3.91 7.17
CA ALA A 61 -8.28 -5.05 6.27
C ALA A 61 -7.24 -4.71 5.20
N LEU A 62 -7.26 -3.48 4.66
CA LEU A 62 -6.26 -2.99 3.73
C LEU A 62 -4.85 -2.95 4.34
N VAL A 63 -4.70 -2.42 5.56
CA VAL A 63 -3.39 -2.40 6.24
C VAL A 63 -2.88 -3.82 6.48
N ARG A 64 -3.75 -4.74 6.93
CA ARG A 64 -3.39 -6.15 7.09
C ARG A 64 -2.97 -6.78 5.76
N TRP A 65 -3.71 -6.52 4.68
CA TRP A 65 -3.36 -6.98 3.35
C TRP A 65 -1.98 -6.45 2.94
N ALA A 66 -1.74 -5.15 3.10
CA ALA A 66 -0.47 -4.52 2.75
C ALA A 66 0.71 -5.16 3.50
N LEU A 67 0.55 -5.50 4.78
CA LEU A 67 1.56 -6.22 5.56
C LEU A 67 1.77 -7.67 5.09
N GLN A 68 0.69 -8.39 4.80
CA GLN A 68 0.76 -9.78 4.34
C GLN A 68 1.48 -9.92 2.99
N TRP A 69 1.33 -8.93 2.12
CA TRP A 69 1.89 -8.90 0.77
C TRP A 69 3.19 -8.10 0.67
N GLY A 70 3.76 -7.66 1.80
CA GLY A 70 5.02 -6.90 1.84
C GLY A 70 4.97 -5.56 1.11
N LYS A 71 3.79 -4.94 1.01
CA LYS A 71 3.59 -3.62 0.39
C LYS A 71 3.96 -2.47 1.31
N VAL A 72 3.99 -2.70 2.63
CA VAL A 72 4.36 -1.71 3.64
C VAL A 72 5.18 -2.37 4.75
N CYS A 73 6.04 -1.56 5.35
CA CYS A 73 6.89 -1.91 6.48
C CYS A 73 6.45 -1.08 7.69
N LEU A 74 6.21 -1.70 8.85
CA LEU A 74 5.86 -0.98 10.08
C LEU A 74 6.89 -1.29 11.16
N ASN A 75 7.68 -0.30 11.57
CA ASN A 75 8.61 -0.40 12.71
C ASN A 75 9.46 -1.68 12.71
N ASP A 76 10.07 -2.01 11.57
CA ASP A 76 10.91 -3.22 11.37
C ASP A 76 10.16 -4.57 11.49
N VAL A 77 8.83 -4.57 11.49
CA VAL A 77 7.99 -5.79 11.45
C VAL A 77 7.56 -6.08 10.01
N ASN A 78 7.76 -7.33 9.57
CA ASN A 78 7.48 -7.83 8.22
C ASN A 78 8.20 -7.07 7.09
N CYS A 79 9.30 -6.40 7.41
CA CYS A 79 10.21 -5.85 6.43
C CYS A 79 10.98 -7.00 5.78
N CYS A 80 10.48 -7.54 4.66
CA CYS A 80 11.43 -8.05 3.68
C CYS A 80 12.27 -6.83 3.25
N PRO A 81 13.61 -6.89 3.27
CA PRO A 81 14.42 -5.81 2.73
C PRO A 81 14.04 -5.64 1.26
N LEU A 82 13.19 -4.64 0.97
CA LEU A 82 12.94 -4.21 -0.39
C LEU A 82 14.28 -3.64 -0.85
N PRO A 83 14.90 -4.20 -1.91
CA PRO A 83 16.13 -3.65 -2.43
C PRO A 83 15.84 -2.20 -2.82
N SER A 84 16.46 -1.25 -2.12
CA SER A 84 16.30 0.14 -2.47
C SER A 84 17.01 0.35 -3.83
N PRO A 85 16.48 1.19 -4.72
CA PRO A 85 17.14 1.47 -6.00
C PRO A 85 18.52 2.14 -5.86
N ASN A 86 18.92 2.50 -4.63
CA ASN A 86 20.19 3.15 -4.30
C ASN A 86 21.07 2.33 -3.34
N ASP A 87 20.83 1.02 -3.20
CA ASP A 87 21.82 0.13 -2.59
C ASP A 87 22.99 -0.06 -3.56
N GLU A 88 23.83 0.98 -3.68
CA GLU A 88 25.21 0.83 -4.09
C GLU A 88 25.82 -0.30 -3.26
N VAL A 89 26.06 -1.42 -3.92
CA VAL A 89 26.82 -2.56 -3.42
C VAL A 89 28.21 -2.04 -3.06
N LEU A 90 28.36 -1.61 -1.80
CA LEU A 90 29.65 -1.30 -1.23
C LEU A 90 30.28 -2.59 -0.71
N SER A 91 31.33 -2.99 -1.44
CA SER A 91 32.33 -4.05 -1.18
C SER A 91 31.95 -5.48 -1.56
#